data_AF-A0A2X3KB67-F1
#
_entry.id   AF-A0A2X3KB67-F1
#
_cell.length_a   1.000
_cell.length_b   1.000
_cell.length_c   1.000
_cell.angle_alpha   90.00
_cell.angle_beta   90.00
_cell.angle_gamma   90.00
#
_symmetry.space_group_name_H-M   'P 1'
#
loop_
_entity.id
_entity.type
_entity.pdbx_description
1 polymer ?
#
loop_
_entity_poly.entity_id
_entity_poly.type
_entity_poly.pdbx_seq_one_letter_code
_entity_poly.pdbx_strand_id
1 'polypeptide(L)'
;MLPGVLPVEKTEARSVADKARRAALAPAVASLLADAALCLVEISEIQAVSLVMGSRLEIGGKFYQASAGGQLITRQLPNESRTVNKLWEHLRDNHGIDATHLRFDPVGEYQKMLAGAEGRYPKE
;
A
#
# COMPACT_ATOMS: atom_id res chain seq x y z
N MET A 1 16.65 -53.80 4.57
CA MET A 1 17.80 -52.89 4.75
C MET A 1 17.52 -51.67 3.89
N LEU A 2 17.01 -50.57 4.46
CA LEU A 2 16.72 -49.33 3.73
C LEU A 2 17.99 -48.46 3.75
N PRO A 3 18.46 -47.93 2.61
CA PRO A 3 19.60 -47.03 2.62
C PRO A 3 19.14 -45.65 3.11
N GLY A 4 19.75 -45.20 4.21
CA GLY A 4 19.61 -43.83 4.69
C GLY A 4 20.31 -42.87 3.75
N VAL A 5 19.54 -42.08 3.01
CA VAL A 5 20.07 -40.93 2.26
C VAL A 5 20.49 -39.87 3.29
N LEU A 6 21.77 -39.50 3.27
CA LEU A 6 22.42 -38.69 4.29
C LEU A 6 21.93 -37.23 4.28
N PRO A 7 21.88 -36.54 5.44
CA PRO A 7 21.37 -35.17 5.56
C PRO A 7 22.22 -34.10 4.83
N VAL A 8 23.45 -34.40 4.44
CA VAL A 8 24.39 -33.47 3.78
C VAL A 8 23.98 -33.15 2.34
N GLU A 9 23.54 -34.15 1.56
CA GLU A 9 23.09 -33.93 0.17
C GLU A 9 21.87 -32.99 0.10
N LYS A 10 21.00 -33.06 1.11
CA LYS A 10 19.83 -32.18 1.24
C LYS A 10 20.23 -30.72 1.53
N THR A 11 21.36 -30.49 2.18
CA THR A 11 21.87 -29.14 2.47
C THR A 11 22.57 -28.51 1.26
N GLU A 12 23.29 -29.30 0.47
CA GLU A 12 23.94 -28.83 -0.77
C GLU A 12 22.91 -28.52 -1.87
N ALA A 13 21.88 -29.36 -2.02
CA ALA A 13 20.79 -29.09 -2.94
C ALA A 13 20.04 -27.78 -2.62
N ARG A 14 19.87 -27.47 -1.32
CA ARG A 14 19.26 -26.21 -0.87
C ARG A 14 20.16 -25.00 -1.18
N SER A 15 21.46 -25.10 -0.94
CA SER A 15 22.38 -23.98 -1.18
C SER A 15 22.51 -23.63 -2.67
N VAL A 16 22.49 -24.64 -3.54
CA VAL A 16 22.49 -24.46 -5.00
C VAL A 16 21.18 -23.81 -5.47
N ALA A 17 20.04 -24.26 -4.94
CA ALA A 17 18.73 -23.67 -5.26
C ALA A 17 18.63 -22.20 -4.83
N ASP A 18 19.12 -21.86 -3.64
CA ASP A 18 19.16 -20.47 -3.17
C ASP A 18 20.09 -19.59 -4.01
N LYS A 19 21.24 -20.13 -4.43
CA LYS A 19 22.17 -19.42 -5.32
C LYS A 19 21.56 -19.15 -6.70
N ALA A 20 20.88 -20.14 -7.28
CA ALA A 20 20.17 -20.00 -8.56
C ALA A 20 19.03 -18.96 -8.45
N ARG A 21 18.29 -18.99 -7.34
CA ARG A 21 17.22 -18.02 -7.08
C ARG A 21 17.75 -16.59 -6.95
N ARG A 22 18.87 -16.39 -6.24
CA ARG A 22 19.54 -15.08 -6.17
C ARG A 22 20.04 -14.60 -7.53
N ALA A 23 20.64 -15.50 -8.32
CA ALA A 23 21.10 -15.17 -9.67
C ALA A 23 19.94 -14.74 -10.59
N ALA A 24 18.78 -15.38 -10.46
CA ALA A 24 17.58 -15.01 -11.22
C ALA A 24 17.01 -13.63 -10.83
N LEU A 25 17.13 -13.24 -9.56
CA LEU A 25 16.64 -11.95 -9.06
C LEU A 25 17.61 -10.79 -9.31
N ALA A 26 18.89 -11.07 -9.57
CA ALA A 26 19.94 -10.04 -9.71
C ALA A 26 19.60 -8.92 -10.73
N PRO A 27 19.03 -9.20 -11.92
CA PRO A 27 18.66 -8.14 -12.87
C PRO A 27 17.55 -7.22 -12.35
N ALA A 28 16.54 -7.80 -11.67
CA ALA A 28 15.44 -7.04 -11.10
C ALA A 28 15.89 -6.21 -9.89
N VAL A 29 16.80 -6.74 -9.07
CA VAL A 29 17.41 -6.01 -7.94
C VAL A 29 18.24 -4.82 -8.43
N ALA A 30 19.08 -5.02 -9.46
CA ALA A 30 19.86 -3.93 -10.05
C ALA A 30 18.97 -2.84 -10.65
N SER A 31 17.90 -3.23 -11.36
CA SER A 31 16.91 -2.30 -11.93
C SER A 31 16.21 -1.51 -10.84
N LEU A 32 15.82 -2.16 -9.75
CA LEU A 32 15.15 -1.53 -8.61
C LEU A 32 16.04 -0.54 -7.88
N LEU A 33 17.32 -0.86 -7.69
CA LEU A 33 18.28 0.05 -7.07
C LEU A 33 18.51 1.30 -7.94
N ALA A 34 18.61 1.13 -9.26
CA ALA A 34 18.72 2.26 -10.18
C ALA A 34 17.47 3.15 -10.14
N ASP A 35 16.28 2.54 -10.15
CA ASP A 35 15.00 3.28 -10.09
C ASP A 35 14.79 3.99 -8.74
N ALA A 36 15.18 3.33 -7.64
CA ALA A 36 15.15 3.92 -6.30
C ALA A 36 16.09 5.12 -6.18
N ALA A 37 17.29 5.05 -6.78
CA ALA A 37 18.22 6.18 -6.83
C ALA A 37 17.64 7.37 -7.62
N LEU A 38 16.95 7.13 -8.74
CA LEU A 38 16.24 8.18 -9.49
C LEU A 38 15.12 8.84 -8.67
N CYS A 39 14.46 8.06 -7.82
CA CYS A 39 13.41 8.52 -6.93
C CYS A 39 13.91 9.10 -5.60
N LEU A 40 15.24 9.21 -5.41
CA LEU A 40 15.88 9.67 -4.16
C LEU A 40 15.47 8.83 -2.93
N VAL A 41 15.27 7.53 -3.13
CA VAL A 41 14.95 6.56 -2.08
C VAL A 41 16.18 5.70 -1.83
N GLU A 42 16.80 5.86 -0.67
CA GLU A 42 17.93 5.02 -0.27
C GLU A 42 17.43 3.67 0.23
N ILE A 43 17.73 2.61 -0.54
CA ILE A 43 17.46 1.23 -0.15
C ILE A 43 18.74 0.39 -0.31
N SER A 44 18.97 -0.50 0.65
CA SER A 44 20.05 -1.49 0.57
C SER A 44 19.70 -2.64 -0.38
N GLU A 45 20.70 -3.39 -0.82
CA GLU A 45 20.49 -4.58 -1.68
C GLU A 45 19.57 -5.62 -1.01
N ILE A 46 19.69 -5.81 0.31
CA ILE A 46 18.83 -6.73 1.08
C ILE A 46 17.36 -6.27 1.04
N GLN A 47 17.13 -4.96 1.17
CA GLN A 47 15.80 -4.39 1.05
C GLN A 47 15.26 -4.52 -0.38
N ALA A 48 16.10 -4.29 -1.39
CA ALA A 48 15.74 -4.47 -2.80
C ALA A 48 15.35 -5.93 -3.10
N VAL A 49 16.11 -6.91 -2.64
CA VAL A 49 15.76 -8.35 -2.76
C VAL A 49 14.41 -8.63 -2.11
N SER A 50 14.18 -8.11 -0.90
CA SER A 50 12.92 -8.31 -0.17
C SER A 50 11.73 -7.72 -0.93
N LEU A 51 11.89 -6.52 -1.50
CA LEU A 51 10.88 -5.84 -2.31
C LEU A 51 10.56 -6.62 -3.59
N VAL A 52 11.57 -7.10 -4.33
CA VAL A 52 11.36 -7.93 -5.54
C VAL A 52 10.67 -9.25 -5.20
N MET A 53 10.87 -9.79 -3.99
CA MET A 53 10.14 -10.96 -3.49
C MET A 53 8.69 -10.65 -3.06
N GLY A 54 8.23 -9.41 -3.20
CA GLY A 54 6.85 -8.97 -2.90
C GLY A 54 6.67 -8.35 -1.52
N SER A 55 7.76 -8.08 -0.79
CA SER A 55 7.68 -7.39 0.49
C SER A 55 7.33 -5.91 0.30
N ARG A 56 6.96 -5.26 1.40
CA ARG A 56 6.69 -3.82 1.45
C ARG A 56 7.70 -3.16 2.38
N LEU A 57 8.16 -1.98 2.00
CA LEU A 57 9.08 -1.18 2.81
C LEU A 57 8.43 0.17 3.11
N GLU A 58 8.51 0.61 4.36
CA GLU A 58 8.06 1.93 4.78
C GLU A 58 9.25 2.84 5.02
N ILE A 59 9.31 3.97 4.32
CA ILE A 59 10.35 5.00 4.52
C ILE A 59 9.66 6.35 4.55
N GLY A 60 9.84 7.11 5.64
CA GLY A 60 9.30 8.47 5.78
C GLY A 60 7.78 8.54 5.63
N GLY A 61 7.04 7.53 6.13
CA GLY A 61 5.58 7.47 6.03
C GLY A 61 5.06 7.23 4.60
N LYS A 62 5.88 6.65 3.71
CA LYS A 62 5.46 6.17 2.39
C LYS A 62 5.77 4.70 2.25
N PHE A 63 4.86 3.95 1.62
CA PHE A 63 5.07 2.54 1.32
C PHE A 63 5.59 2.34 -0.09
N TYR A 64 6.68 1.59 -0.18
CA TYR A 64 7.34 1.18 -1.40
C TYR A 64 7.17 -0.33 -1.62
N GLN A 65 6.94 -0.70 -2.87
CA GLN A 65 6.88 -2.07 -3.38
C GLN A 65 7.75 -2.15 -4.63
N ALA A 66 8.11 -3.36 -5.05
CA ALA A 66 8.69 -3.56 -6.37
C ALA A 66 7.75 -4.38 -7.25
N SER A 67 7.75 -4.08 -8.55
CA SER A 67 7.23 -5.01 -9.54
C SER A 67 8.16 -6.23 -9.65
N ALA A 68 7.65 -7.32 -10.24
CA ALA A 68 8.48 -8.47 -10.59
C ALA A 68 9.63 -8.12 -11.57
N GLY A 69 9.49 -7.02 -12.31
CA GLY A 69 10.50 -6.51 -13.25
C GLY A 69 11.51 -5.53 -12.63
N GLY A 70 11.43 -5.27 -11.32
CA GLY A 70 12.36 -4.36 -10.64
C GLY A 70 12.03 -2.87 -10.77
N GLN A 71 10.77 -2.50 -11.01
CA GLN A 71 10.33 -1.10 -10.93
C GLN A 71 9.81 -0.77 -9.53
N LEU A 72 10.14 0.41 -9.02
CA LEU A 72 9.67 0.90 -7.74
C LEU A 72 8.21 1.36 -7.85
N ILE A 73 7.32 0.66 -7.18
CA ILE A 73 5.91 1.02 -7.06
C ILE A 73 5.74 1.78 -5.74
N THR A 74 5.55 3.10 -5.85
CA THR A 74 5.22 3.92 -4.69
C THR A 74 3.70 3.94 -4.52
N ARG A 75 3.20 3.38 -3.43
CA ARG A 75 1.83 3.63 -3.01
C ARG A 75 1.87 4.88 -2.14
N GLN A 76 1.44 6.02 -2.67
CA GLN A 76 1.07 7.12 -1.78
C GLN A 76 0.02 6.56 -0.81
N LEU A 77 0.28 6.62 0.50
CA LEU A 77 -0.81 6.44 1.45
C LEU A 77 -1.90 7.43 1.05
N PRO A 78 -3.19 7.04 1.12
CA PRO A 78 -4.25 8.01 1.09
C PRO A 78 -3.90 9.06 2.15
N ASN A 79 -3.58 10.28 1.73
CA ASN A 79 -3.42 11.38 2.66
C ASN A 79 -4.71 11.39 3.51
N GLU A 80 -4.58 11.28 4.83
CA GLU A 80 -5.74 11.19 5.73
C GLU A 80 -6.71 12.33 5.46
N SER A 81 -6.19 13.54 5.21
CA SER A 81 -6.99 14.69 4.80
C SER A 81 -7.74 14.45 3.49
N ARG A 82 -7.11 13.80 2.50
CA ARG A 82 -7.77 13.48 1.22
C ARG A 82 -8.85 12.41 1.39
N THR A 83 -8.64 11.45 2.28
CA THR A 83 -9.63 10.40 2.58
C THR A 83 -10.82 10.96 3.34
N VAL A 84 -10.56 11.78 4.36
CA VAL A 84 -11.57 12.50 5.14
C VAL A 84 -12.35 13.46 4.23
N ASN A 85 -11.67 14.20 3.34
CA ASN A 85 -12.36 15.08 2.39
C ASN A 85 -13.27 14.30 1.44
N LYS A 86 -12.82 13.16 0.90
CA LYS A 86 -13.67 12.29 0.07
C LYS A 86 -14.88 11.74 0.82
N LEU A 87 -14.72 11.42 2.10
CA LEU A 87 -15.83 11.01 2.94
C LEU A 87 -16.84 12.15 3.12
N TRP A 88 -16.36 13.36 3.38
CA TRP A 88 -17.23 14.54 3.50
C TRP A 88 -17.94 14.89 2.18
N GLU A 89 -17.24 14.79 1.05
CA GLU A 89 -17.83 14.93 -0.29
C GLU A 89 -18.96 13.90 -0.50
N HIS A 90 -18.69 12.64 -0.19
CA HIS A 90 -19.68 11.57 -0.33
C HIS A 90 -20.91 11.77 0.58
N LEU A 91 -20.70 12.22 1.83
CA LEU A 91 -21.79 12.52 2.75
C LEU A 91 -22.61 13.73 2.29
N ARG A 92 -21.97 14.74 1.71
CA ARG A 92 -22.67 15.89 1.12
C ARG A 92 -23.53 15.46 -0.07
N ASP A 93 -22.95 14.74 -1.01
CA ASP A 93 -23.61 14.42 -2.29
C ASP A 93 -24.77 13.44 -2.11
N ASN A 94 -24.62 12.46 -1.20
CA ASN A 94 -25.63 11.40 -1.01
C ASN A 94 -26.61 11.67 0.14
N HIS A 95 -26.20 12.45 1.13
CA HIS A 95 -26.99 12.66 2.35
C HIS A 95 -27.25 14.14 2.65
N GLY A 96 -26.81 15.07 1.79
CA GLY A 96 -26.99 16.51 1.99
C GLY A 96 -26.22 17.08 3.19
N ILE A 97 -25.26 16.32 3.73
CA ILE A 97 -24.51 16.69 4.93
C ILE A 97 -23.40 17.67 4.54
N ASP A 98 -23.60 18.96 4.84
CA ASP A 98 -22.57 19.96 4.58
C ASP A 98 -21.76 20.30 5.84
N ALA A 99 -20.57 19.72 5.94
CA ALA A 99 -19.64 19.92 7.06
C ALA A 99 -19.23 21.38 7.28
N THR A 100 -19.29 22.22 6.23
CA THR A 100 -19.05 23.66 6.34
C THR A 100 -20.09 24.36 7.18
N HIS A 101 -21.37 24.02 7.03
CA HIS A 101 -22.46 24.61 7.83
C HIS A 101 -22.55 24.00 9.23
N LEU A 102 -22.13 22.75 9.42
CA LEU A 102 -22.14 22.07 10.72
C LEU A 102 -21.34 22.83 11.81
N ARG A 103 -20.30 23.57 11.42
CA ARG A 103 -19.49 24.37 12.35
C ARG A 103 -20.21 25.62 12.86
N PHE A 104 -21.18 26.14 12.11
CA PHE A 104 -21.88 27.38 12.43
C PHE A 104 -23.27 27.12 13.03
N ASP A 105 -23.93 26.03 12.64
CA ASP A 105 -25.21 25.60 13.21
C ASP A 105 -25.27 24.06 13.34
N PRO A 106 -24.60 23.49 14.35
CA PRO A 106 -24.54 22.04 14.52
C PRO A 106 -25.92 21.41 14.80
N VAL A 107 -26.84 22.15 15.45
CA VAL A 107 -28.16 21.64 15.82
C VAL A 107 -29.10 21.68 14.63
N GLY A 108 -29.16 22.79 13.88
CA GLY A 108 -30.01 22.91 12.71
C GLY A 108 -29.59 21.97 11.59
N GLU A 109 -28.29 21.78 11.35
CA GLU A 109 -27.81 20.81 10.38
C GLU A 109 -28.14 19.36 10.81
N TYR A 110 -28.03 19.03 12.09
CA TYR A 110 -28.42 17.69 12.57
C TYR A 110 -29.93 17.43 12.39
N GLN A 111 -30.78 18.43 12.63
CA GLN A 111 -32.22 18.32 12.38
C GLN A 111 -32.54 18.09 10.90
N LYS A 112 -31.82 18.74 9.97
CA LYS A 112 -31.97 18.49 8.53
C LYS A 112 -31.59 17.05 8.15
N MET A 113 -30.54 16.50 8.75
CA MET A 113 -30.14 15.10 8.53
C MET A 113 -31.22 14.11 8.98
N LEU A 114 -31.82 14.34 10.15
CA LEU A 114 -32.93 13.52 10.64
C LEU A 114 -34.16 13.63 9.72
N ALA A 115 -34.51 14.84 9.29
CA ALA A 115 -35.63 15.05 8.38
C ALA A 115 -35.41 14.37 7.00
N GLY A 116 -34.18 14.44 6.47
CA GLY A 116 -33.81 13.78 5.21
C GLY A 116 -33.80 12.26 5.30
N ALA A 117 -33.33 11.69 6.42
CA ALA A 117 -33.34 10.26 6.67
C ALA A 117 -34.77 9.68 6.80
N GLU A 118 -35.72 10.47 7.28
CA GLU A 118 -37.14 10.10 7.35
C GLU A 118 -37.91 10.37 6.04
N GLY A 119 -37.24 10.78 4.96
CA GLY A 119 -37.87 11.07 3.66
C GLY A 119 -38.74 12.33 3.66
N ARG A 120 -38.57 13.22 4.64
CA ARG A 120 -39.33 14.48 4.78
C ARG A 120 -38.56 15.65 4.16
N TYR A 121 -38.22 15.57 2.88
CA TYR A 121 -37.92 16.79 2.14
C TYR A 121 -39.25 17.38 1.65
N PRO A 122 -39.56 18.67 1.93
CA PRO A 122 -40.58 19.35 1.17
C PRO A 122 -40.08 19.39 -0.28
N LYS A 123 -40.86 18.81 -1.20
CA LYS A 123 -40.68 19.05 -2.62
C LYS A 123 -41.04 20.52 -2.86
N GLU A 124 -40.03 21.32 -3.21
CA GLU A 124 -40.28 22.59 -3.92
C GLU A 124 -40.78 22.32 -5.34
#